data_AF-A0A3C1ZWP4-F1
#
_entry.id   AF-A0A3C1ZWP4-F1
#
_cell.length_a   1.000
_cell.length_b   1.000
_cell.length_c   1.000
_cell.angle_alpha   90.00
_cell.angle_beta   90.00
_cell.angle_gamma   90.00
#
_symmetry.space_group_name_H-M   'P 1'
#
loop_
_entity.id
_entity.type
_entity.pdbx_description
1 polymer ?
#
loop_
_entity_poly.entity_id
_entity_poly.type
_entity_poly.pdbx_seq_one_letter_code
_entity_poly.pdbx_strand_id
1 'polypeptide(L)'
;GSYINLGTASTAVYTESMTVALWLNPATLNQRRWVIGRNRDGQNSGWLLRLRDGKPELALPGTSGPGIFPAGDALVTNTWQHVAFTFSGDTVVAYINGVETSRYSG
;
A
#
# COMPACT_ATOMS: atom_id res chain seq x y z
N GLY A 1 -16.90 -6.29 8.68
CA GLY A 1 -16.07 -5.22 9.26
C GLY A 1 -16.47 -3.90 8.65
N SER A 2 -16.22 -2.79 9.34
CA SER A 2 -16.51 -1.44 8.84
C SER A 2 -15.49 -1.02 7.80
N TYR A 3 -15.92 -0.29 6.77
CA TYR A 3 -15.04 0.27 5.73
C TYR A 3 -15.62 1.59 5.21
N ILE A 4 -14.79 2.37 4.53
CA ILE A 4 -15.19 3.59 3.81
C ILE A 4 -15.09 3.29 2.31
N ASN A 5 -16.15 3.59 1.56
CA ASN A 5 -16.15 3.50 0.11
C ASN A 5 -16.01 4.93 -0.47
N LEU A 6 -15.00 5.13 -1.31
CA LEU A 6 -14.70 6.42 -1.96
C LEU A 6 -15.38 6.57 -3.34
N GLY A 7 -16.24 5.63 -3.74
CA GLY A 7 -16.95 5.63 -5.02
C GLY A 7 -16.18 4.98 -6.18
N THR A 8 -16.76 5.03 -7.38
CA THR A 8 -16.33 4.22 -8.56
C THR A 8 -16.00 5.04 -9.81
N ALA A 9 -15.62 6.33 -9.69
CA ALA A 9 -15.27 7.16 -10.86
C ALA A 9 -14.22 6.46 -11.74
N SER A 10 -14.54 6.20 -13.01
CA SER A 10 -13.88 5.21 -13.89
C SER A 10 -12.47 5.59 -14.40
N THR A 11 -11.94 6.76 -14.05
CA THR A 11 -10.83 7.39 -14.78
C THR A 11 -9.46 7.38 -14.08
N ALA A 12 -9.31 6.80 -12.89
CA ALA A 12 -8.03 6.84 -12.17
C ALA A 12 -7.67 5.52 -11.47
N VAL A 13 -7.40 4.49 -12.26
CA VAL A 13 -6.57 3.38 -11.78
C VAL A 13 -5.16 3.76 -12.17
N TYR A 14 -4.39 4.29 -11.22
CA TYR A 14 -3.00 4.64 -11.43
C TYR A 14 -2.22 3.37 -11.82
N THR A 15 -1.84 3.24 -13.10
CA THR A 15 -1.15 2.04 -13.62
C THR A 15 0.35 2.23 -13.80
N GLU A 16 0.82 3.47 -13.97
CA GLU A 16 2.24 3.76 -14.27
C GLU A 16 2.98 4.42 -13.12
N SER A 17 2.29 5.28 -12.35
CA SER A 17 2.88 5.97 -11.22
C SER A 17 1.84 6.38 -10.21
N MET A 18 2.16 6.26 -8.92
CA MET A 18 1.28 6.62 -7.83
C MET A 18 2.08 6.82 -6.54
N THR A 19 1.58 7.70 -5.68
CA THR A 19 1.93 7.72 -4.25
C THR A 19 0.70 7.42 -3.43
N VAL A 20 0.81 6.51 -2.46
CA VAL A 20 -0.19 6.30 -1.41
C VAL A 20 0.45 6.63 -0.06
N ALA A 21 -0.17 7.53 0.69
CA ALA A 21 0.34 8.00 1.98
C ALA A 21 -0.79 8.19 2.99
N LEU A 22 -0.58 7.74 4.22
CA LEU A 22 -1.54 7.81 5.32
C LEU A 22 -0.87 7.55 6.67
N TRP A 23 -1.57 7.94 7.73
CA TRP A 23 -1.20 7.59 9.09
C TRP A 23 -1.89 6.28 9.50
N LEU A 24 -1.14 5.38 10.15
CA LEU A 24 -1.65 4.12 10.68
C LEU A 24 -1.36 4.01 12.18
N ASN A 25 -2.31 3.44 12.91
CA ASN A 25 -2.17 3.09 14.32
C ASN A 25 -2.80 1.71 14.59
N PRO A 26 -2.08 0.62 14.28
CA PRO A 26 -2.60 -0.73 14.44
C PRO A 26 -2.62 -1.15 15.92
N ALA A 27 -3.75 -1.68 16.39
CA ALA A 27 -3.83 -2.27 17.73
C ALA A 27 -3.14 -3.65 17.84
N THR A 28 -3.07 -4.40 16.73
CA THR A 28 -2.37 -5.69 16.66
C THR A 28 -1.68 -5.86 15.31
N LEU A 29 -0.63 -6.68 15.25
CA LEU A 29 0.22 -6.88 14.07
C LEU A 29 0.14 -8.30 13.48
N ASN A 30 -0.41 -9.25 14.21
CA ASN A 30 -0.41 -10.69 13.88
C ASN A 30 -1.45 -11.12 12.83
N GLN A 31 -1.97 -10.18 12.05
CA GLN A 31 -3.04 -10.44 11.09
C GLN A 31 -2.83 -9.71 9.79
N ARG A 32 -3.24 -10.33 8.69
CA ARG A 32 -3.34 -9.64 7.40
C ARG A 32 -4.53 -8.69 7.41
N ARG A 33 -4.30 -7.40 7.18
CA ARG A 33 -5.34 -6.36 7.19
C ARG A 33 -5.26 -5.52 5.94
N TRP A 34 -6.38 -5.44 5.21
CA TRP A 34 -6.49 -4.53 4.07
C TRP A 34 -6.65 -3.12 4.60
N VAL A 35 -5.85 -2.19 4.08
CA VAL A 35 -5.81 -0.82 4.59
C VAL A 35 -6.51 0.11 3.61
N ILE A 36 -6.02 0.15 2.37
CA ILE A 36 -6.60 0.94 1.29
C ILE A 36 -6.23 0.29 -0.04
N GLY A 37 -7.16 0.26 -0.97
CA GLY A 37 -6.90 -0.33 -2.28
C GLY A 37 -7.97 0.04 -3.27
N ARG A 38 -7.69 -0.28 -4.53
CA ARG A 38 -8.60 -0.04 -5.64
C ARG A 38 -8.56 -1.21 -6.60
N ASN A 39 -9.74 -1.76 -6.89
CA ASN A 39 -9.92 -2.67 -8.02
C ASN A 39 -9.95 -1.86 -9.32
N ARG A 40 -9.42 -2.45 -10.39
CA ARG A 40 -9.36 -1.83 -11.71
C ARG A 40 -10.75 -1.71 -12.34
N ASP A 41 -11.50 -2.79 -12.32
CA ASP A 41 -12.76 -2.97 -13.04
C ASP A 41 -13.77 -3.88 -12.30
N GLY A 42 -13.62 -3.98 -10.97
CA GLY A 42 -14.48 -4.82 -10.12
C GLY A 42 -14.15 -6.32 -10.14
N GLN A 43 -13.39 -6.79 -11.14
CA GLN A 43 -12.95 -8.19 -11.24
C GLN A 43 -11.43 -8.34 -11.09
N ASN A 44 -10.66 -7.35 -11.53
CA ASN A 44 -9.21 -7.31 -11.44
C ASN A 44 -8.76 -6.32 -10.36
N SER A 45 -7.80 -6.71 -9.52
CA SER A 45 -7.18 -5.79 -8.57
C SER A 45 -6.25 -4.81 -9.29
N GLY A 46 -6.35 -3.51 -8.99
CA GLY A 46 -5.40 -2.51 -9.47
C GLY A 46 -4.19 -2.46 -8.55
N TRP A 47 -4.43 -2.02 -7.32
CA TRP A 47 -3.42 -1.94 -6.26
C TRP A 47 -4.05 -2.07 -4.87
N LEU A 48 -3.24 -2.48 -3.89
CA LEU A 48 -3.65 -2.65 -2.50
C LEU A 48 -2.47 -2.37 -1.57
N LEU A 49 -2.64 -1.45 -0.63
CA LEU A 49 -1.82 -1.37 0.57
C LEU A 49 -2.48 -2.22 1.67
N ARG A 50 -1.70 -3.09 2.27
CA ARG A 50 -2.14 -3.94 3.39
C ARG A 50 -1.05 -4.08 4.44
N LEU A 51 -1.42 -4.52 5.63
CA LEU A 51 -0.51 -5.02 6.65
C LEU A 51 -0.46 -6.54 6.57
N ARG A 52 0.73 -7.11 6.70
CA ARG A 52 0.95 -8.55 6.91
C ARG A 52 2.04 -8.71 7.96
N ASP A 53 1.70 -9.38 9.06
CA ASP A 53 2.61 -9.63 10.18
C ASP A 53 3.30 -8.33 10.65
N GLY A 54 2.51 -7.27 10.74
CA GLY A 54 2.92 -5.92 11.15
C GLY A 54 3.61 -5.08 10.08
N LYS A 55 3.98 -5.68 8.95
CA LYS A 55 4.70 -4.99 7.88
C LYS A 55 3.72 -4.42 6.84
N PRO A 56 3.78 -3.12 6.54
CA PRO A 56 3.11 -2.56 5.37
C PRO A 56 3.67 -3.20 4.10
N GLU A 57 2.79 -3.57 3.17
CA GLU A 57 3.16 -4.06 1.85
C GLU A 57 2.23 -3.46 0.78
N LEU A 58 2.83 -2.93 -0.29
CA LEU A 58 2.12 -2.47 -1.47
C LEU A 58 2.07 -3.59 -2.50
N ALA A 59 0.87 -4.03 -2.87
CA ALA A 59 0.63 -4.98 -3.94
C ALA A 59 0.12 -4.25 -5.19
N LEU A 60 0.72 -4.53 -6.35
CA LEU A 60 0.49 -3.80 -7.61
C LEU A 60 0.07 -4.70 -8.80
N PRO A 61 -0.89 -5.65 -8.64
CA PRO A 61 -1.17 -6.68 -9.65
C PRO A 61 -1.69 -6.15 -11.00
N GLY A 62 -2.20 -4.91 -11.06
CA GLY A 62 -2.76 -4.31 -12.27
C GLY A 62 -1.99 -3.11 -12.81
N THR A 63 -0.68 -3.03 -12.54
CA THR A 63 0.21 -1.91 -12.92
C THR A 63 1.33 -2.35 -13.85
N SER A 64 2.13 -1.43 -14.37
CA SER A 64 3.30 -1.72 -15.21
C SER A 64 4.47 -2.39 -14.48
N GLY A 65 4.51 -2.30 -13.15
CA GLY A 65 5.49 -2.99 -12.29
C GLY A 65 4.80 -3.94 -11.29
N PRO A 66 4.26 -5.08 -11.76
CA PRO A 66 3.47 -5.97 -10.91
C PRO A 66 4.33 -6.67 -9.87
N GLY A 67 3.86 -6.66 -8.62
CA GLY A 67 4.58 -7.32 -7.53
C GLY A 67 3.95 -7.07 -6.16
N ILE A 68 4.65 -7.57 -5.14
CA ILE A 68 4.36 -7.32 -3.73
C ILE A 68 5.63 -6.74 -3.13
N PHE A 69 5.51 -5.53 -2.58
CA PHE A 69 6.64 -4.73 -2.12
C PHE A 69 6.48 -4.42 -0.63
N PRO A 70 7.09 -5.20 0.27
CA PRO A 70 7.10 -4.90 1.70
C PRO A 70 7.93 -3.64 2.03
N ALA A 71 7.51 -2.90 3.05
CA ALA A 71 8.27 -1.78 3.61
C ALA A 71 9.56 -2.24 4.33
N GLY A 72 9.78 -3.54 4.52
CA GLY A 72 10.90 -4.09 5.28
C GLY A 72 10.62 -4.12 6.78
N ASP A 73 10.28 -2.97 7.35
CA ASP A 73 10.03 -2.78 8.78
C ASP A 73 8.58 -3.04 9.17
N ALA A 74 8.39 -3.51 10.41
CA ALA A 74 7.08 -3.64 11.03
C ALA A 74 6.67 -2.33 11.73
N LEU A 75 5.37 -2.04 11.74
CA LEU A 75 4.80 -0.98 12.55
C LEU A 75 4.84 -1.33 14.04
N VAL A 76 4.75 -0.31 14.88
CA VAL A 76 4.60 -0.40 16.33
C VAL A 76 3.12 -0.29 16.67
N THR A 77 2.65 -1.14 17.59
CA THR A 77 1.26 -1.11 18.02
C THR A 77 0.93 0.17 18.79
N ASN A 78 -0.32 0.62 18.70
CA ASN A 78 -0.85 1.74 19.48
C ASN A 78 -0.08 3.06 19.28
N THR A 79 0.65 3.20 18.18
CA THR A 79 1.46 4.37 17.84
C THR A 79 1.10 4.84 16.44
N TRP A 80 0.83 6.15 16.29
CA TRP A 80 0.63 6.74 14.98
C TRP A 80 1.95 6.79 14.23
N GLN A 81 1.98 6.19 13.04
CA GLN A 81 3.13 6.22 12.13
C GLN A 81 2.66 6.61 10.74
N HIS A 82 3.40 7.53 10.11
CA HIS A 82 3.16 7.89 8.72
C HIS A 82 3.76 6.81 7.82
N VAL A 83 2.93 6.21 6.95
CA VAL A 83 3.36 5.21 5.98
C VAL A 83 3.10 5.77 4.59
N ALA A 84 4.13 5.74 3.75
CA ALA A 84 3.99 6.09 2.35
C ALA A 84 4.67 5.05 1.45
N PHE A 85 4.07 4.82 0.29
CA PHE A 85 4.71 4.13 -0.82
C PHE A 85 4.61 4.98 -2.07
N THR A 86 5.70 5.02 -2.82
CA THR A 86 5.74 5.56 -4.18
C THR A 86 5.96 4.43 -5.17
N PHE A 87 5.37 4.55 -6.34
CA PHE A 87 5.59 3.69 -7.48
C PHE A 87 5.71 4.57 -8.74
N SER A 88 6.70 4.29 -9.58
CA SER A 88 6.87 4.94 -10.88
C SER A 88 7.64 4.00 -11.80
N GLY A 89 7.00 3.53 -12.87
CA GLY A 89 7.61 2.59 -13.83
C GLY A 89 7.85 1.22 -13.20
N ASP A 90 9.09 0.90 -12.86
CA ASP A 90 9.52 -0.33 -12.19
C ASP A 90 9.97 -0.10 -10.73
N THR A 91 10.02 1.16 -10.32
CA THR A 91 10.62 1.55 -9.04
C THR A 91 9.54 1.73 -7.98
N VAL A 92 9.71 1.05 -6.85
CA VAL A 92 8.86 1.17 -5.66
C VAL A 92 9.72 1.58 -4.46
N VAL A 93 9.30 2.60 -3.73
CA VAL A 93 9.97 3.05 -2.51
C VAL A 93 8.98 3.16 -1.36
N ALA A 94 9.33 2.58 -0.22
CA ALA A 94 8.54 2.65 1.01
C ALA A 94 9.16 3.59 2.04
N TYR A 95 8.31 4.29 2.78
CA TYR A 95 8.71 5.21 3.83
C TYR A 95 7.89 4.97 5.11
N ILE A 96 8.55 4.99 6.26
CA ILE A 96 7.93 5.02 7.59
C ILE A 96 8.45 6.26 8.34
N ASN A 97 7.53 7.12 8.79
CA ASN A 97 7.84 8.40 9.44
C ASN A 97 8.80 9.29 8.61
N GLY A 98 8.68 9.22 7.28
CA GLY A 98 9.51 9.99 6.34
C GLY A 98 10.89 9.40 6.06
N VAL A 99 11.25 8.29 6.69
CA VAL A 99 12.52 7.58 6.45
C VAL A 99 12.28 6.47 5.42
N GLU A 100 13.13 6.40 4.39
CA GLU A 100 13.11 5.30 3.41
C GLU A 100 13.48 3.99 4.10
N THR A 101 12.60 2.98 4.02
CA THR A 101 12.81 1.67 4.66
C THR A 101 13.03 0.55 3.64
N SER A 102 12.56 0.73 2.40
CA SER A 102 12.83 -0.19 1.30
C SER A 102 12.74 0.48 -0.06
N ARG A 103 13.51 -0.06 -1.01
CA ARG A 103 13.53 0.32 -2.42
C ARG A 103 13.66 -0.92 -3.29
N TYR A 104 12.83 -0.98 -4.33
CA TYR A 104 12.83 -2.01 -5.37
C TYR A 104 12.92 -1.31 -6.73
N SER A 105 13.72 -1.84 -7.64
CA SER A 105 13.95 -1.35 -9.00
C SER A 105 14.43 -2.52 -9.86
N GLY A 106 14.00 -2.64 -11.12
CA GLY A 106 14.35 -3.77 -11.99
C GLY A 106 13.67 -3.77 -13.35
#